data_AF-A0A2D5RT74-F1
#
_entry.id   AF-A0A2D5RT74-F1
#
_cell.length_a   1.000
_cell.length_b   1.000
_cell.length_c   1.000
_cell.angle_alpha   90.00
_cell.angle_beta   90.00
_cell.angle_gamma   90.00
#
_symmetry.space_group_name_H-M   'P 1'
#
loop_
_entity.id
_entity.type
_entity.pdbx_description
1 polymer ?
#
loop_
_entity_poly.entity_id
_entity_poly.type
_entity_poly.pdbx_seq_one_letter_code
_entity_poly.pdbx_strand_id
1 'polypeptide(L)'
;MNTIKLPEKFVKKLLNTDFYAPILHALERFTTILNFDGKLFPEYTDHSARHIQDVLHTAENLINPDSYESISPQDIYVLVIAICLHDSAMTFSWSNIRTLIQDDKYNGKVFGYKNQEEPPWSDLWDKYKTEFSNYKIEDLKDIVGDNIPLKGEVMDYFPCLEEEDLKSSQLKVAGEFVRRHHARIAHVISVHGFPGLEIDELFHKSKREHDNLAGLVARSHHYSMRDMYNRLQEDQKIEYRKCHLIFLMSVIRIADLMQVTSERTPLLTFKSKKFWSSFSENEWRRHLSLLGYKDVAKDPSCLSFEIEPSITSVSRLYSIRSLLNYFQYELDMVWASLGEAYGDSCSGQVKLATVL
;
A
#
# COMPACT_ATOMS: atom_id res chain seq x y z
N MET A 1 -19.85 6.59 -9.32
CA MET A 1 -18.45 6.14 -9.16
C MET A 1 -17.73 7.16 -8.29
N ASN A 2 -16.95 6.72 -7.30
CA ASN A 2 -16.12 7.61 -6.51
C ASN A 2 -14.88 7.95 -7.33
N THR A 3 -14.75 9.21 -7.72
CA THR A 3 -13.58 9.73 -8.45
C THR A 3 -12.54 10.22 -7.46
N ILE A 4 -11.28 9.85 -7.66
CA ILE A 4 -10.16 10.33 -6.85
C ILE A 4 -9.86 11.77 -7.23
N LYS A 5 -9.74 12.65 -6.23
CA LYS A 5 -9.48 14.07 -6.38
C LYS A 5 -8.27 14.49 -5.56
N LEU A 6 -7.54 15.46 -6.08
CA LEU A 6 -6.44 16.08 -5.37
C LEU A 6 -6.95 16.90 -4.17
N PRO A 7 -6.32 16.76 -3.00
CA PRO A 7 -6.49 17.67 -1.88
C PRO A 7 -6.10 19.12 -2.22
N GLU A 8 -6.70 20.10 -1.54
CA GLU A 8 -6.60 21.52 -1.91
C GLU A 8 -5.19 22.09 -1.86
N LYS A 9 -4.40 21.75 -0.83
CA LYS A 9 -3.00 22.17 -0.71
C LYS A 9 -2.18 21.58 -1.86
N PHE A 10 -2.43 20.32 -2.23
CA PHE A 10 -1.73 19.70 -3.36
C PHE A 10 -2.06 20.40 -4.68
N VAL A 11 -3.33 20.74 -4.91
CA VAL A 11 -3.73 21.56 -6.07
C VAL A 11 -2.98 22.89 -6.10
N LYS A 12 -2.90 23.61 -4.97
CA LYS A 12 -2.22 24.92 -4.90
C LYS A 12 -0.76 24.86 -5.30
N LYS A 13 -0.01 23.84 -4.86
CA LYS A 13 1.42 23.69 -5.21
C LYS A 13 1.63 23.23 -6.66
N LEU A 14 0.69 22.46 -7.20
CA LEU A 14 0.77 21.92 -8.56
C LEU A 14 0.28 22.91 -9.63
N LEU A 15 -0.58 23.86 -9.27
CA LEU A 15 -1.16 24.80 -10.21
C LEU A 15 -0.04 25.57 -10.96
N ASN A 16 -0.18 25.68 -12.28
CA ASN A 16 0.83 26.27 -13.18
C ASN A 16 2.16 25.50 -13.29
N THR A 17 2.21 24.25 -12.84
CA THR A 17 3.35 23.35 -13.08
C THR A 17 3.03 22.36 -14.19
N ASP A 18 4.06 21.81 -14.80
CA ASP A 18 3.94 20.77 -15.82
C ASP A 18 3.60 19.38 -15.25
N PHE A 19 3.36 19.28 -13.93
CA PHE A 19 2.93 18.06 -13.23
C PHE A 19 1.42 17.98 -13.03
N TYR A 20 0.68 19.10 -13.08
CA TYR A 20 -0.74 19.12 -12.77
C TYR A 20 -1.59 18.25 -13.71
N ALA A 21 -1.48 18.48 -15.03
CA ALA A 21 -2.23 17.71 -16.02
C ALA A 21 -1.88 16.20 -16.00
N PRO A 22 -0.59 15.81 -15.96
CA PRO A 22 -0.20 14.40 -15.81
C PRO A 22 -0.81 13.71 -14.58
N ILE A 23 -0.91 14.38 -13.43
CA ILE A 23 -1.53 13.81 -12.23
C ILE A 23 -3.01 13.60 -12.43
N LEU A 24 -3.73 14.60 -12.97
CA LEU A 24 -5.17 14.46 -13.21
C LEU A 24 -5.47 13.29 -14.15
N HIS A 25 -4.67 13.12 -15.19
CA HIS A 25 -4.76 11.96 -16.08
C HIS A 25 -4.55 10.65 -15.31
N ALA A 26 -3.46 10.53 -14.53
CA ALA A 26 -3.20 9.33 -13.76
C ALA A 26 -4.34 9.02 -12.77
N LEU A 27 -4.87 10.01 -12.06
CA LEU A 27 -5.98 9.86 -11.11
C LEU A 27 -7.25 9.33 -11.77
N GLU A 28 -7.58 9.78 -12.98
CA GLU A 28 -8.71 9.26 -13.75
C GLU A 28 -8.52 7.79 -14.13
N ARG A 29 -7.31 7.43 -14.57
CA ARG A 29 -6.97 6.05 -14.96
C ARG A 29 -6.99 5.12 -13.74
N PHE A 30 -6.39 5.53 -12.62
CA PHE A 30 -6.46 4.78 -11.37
C PHE A 30 -7.87 4.71 -10.81
N THR A 31 -8.69 5.75 -10.93
CA THR A 31 -10.12 5.68 -10.58
C THR A 31 -10.82 4.55 -11.34
N THR A 32 -10.50 4.36 -12.62
CA THR A 32 -11.07 3.29 -13.44
C THR A 32 -10.60 1.91 -12.97
N ILE A 33 -9.28 1.74 -12.76
CA ILE A 33 -8.68 0.49 -12.26
C ILE A 33 -9.25 0.11 -10.89
N LEU A 34 -9.28 1.08 -9.96
CA LEU A 34 -9.66 0.86 -8.58
C LEU A 34 -11.17 0.71 -8.38
N ASN A 35 -12.00 1.11 -9.35
CA ASN A 35 -13.45 0.86 -9.34
C ASN A 35 -13.86 -0.33 -10.20
N PHE A 36 -12.92 -1.06 -10.80
CA PHE A 36 -13.24 -2.27 -11.56
C PHE A 36 -13.84 -3.34 -10.63
N ASP A 37 -14.97 -3.94 -11.01
CA ASP A 37 -15.70 -4.91 -10.18
C ASP A 37 -15.14 -6.34 -10.29
N GLY A 38 -14.29 -6.64 -11.27
CA GLY A 38 -13.70 -7.98 -11.49
C GLY A 38 -12.46 -8.28 -10.64
N LYS A 39 -12.34 -7.67 -9.46
CA LYS A 39 -11.20 -7.89 -8.55
C LYS A 39 -11.21 -9.32 -8.03
N LEU A 40 -10.03 -9.92 -7.86
CA LEU A 40 -9.89 -11.21 -7.16
C LEU A 40 -10.38 -11.13 -5.71
N PHE A 41 -10.40 -9.93 -5.12
CA PHE A 41 -10.63 -9.70 -3.70
C PHE A 41 -11.52 -8.48 -3.39
N PRO A 42 -12.83 -8.54 -3.66
CA PRO A 42 -13.72 -7.50 -3.20
C PRO A 42 -13.87 -7.47 -1.67
N GLU A 43 -13.39 -8.51 -0.96
CA GLU A 43 -13.74 -8.77 0.45
C GLU A 43 -12.56 -8.68 1.46
N TYR A 44 -11.31 -8.54 1.00
CA TYR A 44 -10.13 -8.59 1.88
C TYR A 44 -9.90 -7.27 2.64
N THR A 45 -10.05 -6.12 1.96
CA THR A 45 -9.99 -4.75 2.53
C THR A 45 -10.57 -3.77 1.51
N ASP A 46 -10.99 -2.58 1.95
CA ASP A 46 -11.45 -1.54 1.02
C ASP A 46 -10.24 -0.95 0.29
N HIS A 47 -9.91 -1.46 -0.90
CA HIS A 47 -8.91 -0.86 -1.81
C HIS A 47 -9.62 -0.12 -2.94
N SER A 48 -10.77 0.48 -2.66
CA SER A 48 -11.48 1.28 -3.64
C SER A 48 -10.83 2.65 -3.83
N ALA A 49 -11.31 3.40 -4.81
CA ALA A 49 -10.99 4.81 -4.96
C ALA A 49 -11.26 5.64 -3.68
N ARG A 50 -12.13 5.15 -2.77
CA ARG A 50 -12.39 5.80 -1.48
C ARG A 50 -11.18 5.69 -0.54
N HIS A 51 -10.61 4.50 -0.37
CA HIS A 51 -9.39 4.32 0.45
C HIS A 51 -8.26 5.21 -0.05
N ILE A 52 -8.00 5.21 -1.35
CA ILE A 52 -6.98 6.09 -1.96
C ILE A 52 -7.29 7.57 -1.69
N GLN A 53 -8.56 7.97 -1.76
CA GLN A 53 -8.96 9.34 -1.43
C GLN A 53 -8.71 9.68 0.05
N ASP A 54 -8.97 8.75 0.96
CA ASP A 54 -8.78 8.94 2.40
C ASP A 54 -7.28 8.99 2.76
N VAL A 55 -6.45 8.12 2.15
CA VAL A 55 -4.98 8.18 2.25
C VAL A 55 -4.44 9.52 1.75
N LEU A 56 -4.95 10.04 0.62
CA LEU A 56 -4.55 11.36 0.09
C LEU A 56 -4.84 12.50 1.07
N HIS A 57 -6.02 12.51 1.70
CA HIS A 57 -6.37 13.53 2.68
C HIS A 57 -5.51 13.42 3.94
N THR A 58 -5.27 12.20 4.44
CA THR A 58 -4.40 12.03 5.61
C THR A 58 -2.96 12.42 5.28
N ALA A 59 -2.44 12.08 4.10
CA ALA A 59 -1.13 12.53 3.65
C ALA A 59 -1.03 14.07 3.61
N GLU A 60 -2.04 14.77 3.09
CA GLU A 60 -2.08 16.25 3.11
C GLU A 60 -2.11 16.83 4.54
N ASN A 61 -2.83 16.18 5.46
CA ASN A 61 -2.93 16.61 6.85
C ASN A 61 -1.65 16.32 7.64
N LEU A 62 -0.97 15.22 7.33
CA LEU A 62 0.32 14.83 7.90
C LEU A 62 1.46 15.75 7.48
N ILE A 63 1.33 16.53 6.41
CA ILE A 63 2.36 17.49 6.01
C ILE A 63 2.09 18.81 6.73
N ASN A 64 3.01 19.17 7.64
CA ASN A 64 2.89 20.40 8.43
C ASN A 64 3.14 21.66 7.59
N PRO A 65 2.69 22.84 8.06
CA PRO A 65 2.86 24.08 7.31
C PRO A 65 4.30 24.37 6.92
N ASP A 66 5.26 24.23 7.84
CA ASP A 66 6.68 24.53 7.57
C ASP A 66 7.25 23.63 6.45
N SER A 67 6.84 22.38 6.44
CA SER A 67 7.30 21.36 5.51
C SER A 67 6.59 21.46 4.18
N TYR A 68 5.32 21.84 4.21
CA TYR A 68 4.55 22.16 3.03
C TYR A 68 5.20 23.29 2.21
N GLU A 69 5.88 24.24 2.85
CA GLU A 69 6.65 25.27 2.15
C GLU A 69 7.86 24.69 1.41
N SER A 70 8.53 23.70 2.00
CA SER A 70 9.75 23.09 1.45
C SER A 70 9.52 21.97 0.43
N ILE A 71 8.39 21.25 0.48
CA ILE A 71 8.11 20.23 -0.53
C ILE A 71 7.97 20.86 -1.92
N SER A 72 8.40 20.14 -2.95
CA SER A 72 8.31 20.59 -4.35
C SER A 72 7.03 20.09 -5.04
N PRO A 73 6.69 20.62 -6.23
CA PRO A 73 5.67 20.00 -7.08
C PRO A 73 6.01 18.54 -7.46
N GLN A 74 7.29 18.20 -7.56
CA GLN A 74 7.78 16.85 -7.82
C GLN A 74 7.46 15.91 -6.65
N ASP A 75 7.64 16.38 -5.41
CA ASP A 75 7.27 15.65 -4.19
C ASP A 75 5.79 15.27 -4.21
N ILE A 76 4.92 16.25 -4.52
CA ILE A 76 3.48 16.00 -4.56
C ILE A 76 3.11 15.05 -5.71
N TYR A 77 3.75 15.18 -6.88
CA TYR A 77 3.56 14.22 -7.96
C TYR A 77 3.91 12.80 -7.51
N VAL A 78 5.12 12.61 -6.99
CA VAL A 78 5.62 11.31 -6.56
C VAL A 78 4.73 10.72 -5.46
N LEU A 79 4.32 11.53 -4.48
CA LEU A 79 3.44 11.10 -3.39
C LEU A 79 2.07 10.67 -3.89
N VAL A 80 1.42 11.46 -4.75
CA VAL A 80 0.08 11.15 -5.25
C VAL A 80 0.10 9.88 -6.10
N ILE A 81 1.09 9.74 -6.99
CA ILE A 81 1.24 8.53 -7.80
C ILE A 81 1.56 7.31 -6.92
N ALA A 82 2.43 7.46 -5.92
CA ALA A 82 2.75 6.39 -4.98
C ALA A 82 1.52 5.92 -4.20
N ILE A 83 0.69 6.85 -3.72
CA ILE A 83 -0.58 6.56 -3.04
C ILE A 83 -1.54 5.85 -4.00
N CYS A 84 -1.61 6.21 -5.28
CA CYS A 84 -2.44 5.46 -6.22
C CYS A 84 -1.92 4.03 -6.47
N LEU A 85 -0.61 3.84 -6.40
CA LEU A 85 0.06 2.58 -6.73
C LEU A 85 0.06 1.56 -5.59
N HIS A 86 0.23 1.99 -4.32
CA HIS A 86 0.63 1.10 -3.21
C HIS A 86 -0.21 -0.17 -3.10
N ASP A 87 -1.54 -0.04 -3.26
CA ASP A 87 -2.49 -1.15 -3.23
C ASP A 87 -3.16 -1.45 -4.58
N SER A 88 -2.75 -0.79 -5.66
CA SER A 88 -3.36 -0.98 -6.99
C SER A 88 -3.29 -2.44 -7.47
N ALA A 89 -2.23 -3.16 -7.10
CA ALA A 89 -2.07 -4.57 -7.42
C ALA A 89 -3.14 -5.47 -6.78
N MET A 90 -3.74 -5.05 -5.66
CA MET A 90 -4.83 -5.78 -5.00
C MET A 90 -6.12 -5.82 -5.85
N THR A 91 -6.16 -5.08 -6.95
CA THR A 91 -7.25 -5.11 -7.94
C THR A 91 -7.00 -6.08 -9.10
N PHE A 92 -5.86 -6.76 -9.13
CA PHE A 92 -5.52 -7.69 -10.19
C PHE A 92 -6.63 -8.73 -10.37
N SER A 93 -6.87 -9.05 -11.63
CA SER A 93 -7.61 -10.23 -12.07
C SER A 93 -6.65 -11.39 -12.35
N TRP A 94 -7.18 -12.58 -12.60
CA TRP A 94 -6.36 -13.72 -12.98
C TRP A 94 -5.52 -13.49 -14.25
N SER A 95 -6.08 -12.80 -15.26
CA SER A 95 -5.31 -12.45 -16.47
C SER A 95 -4.15 -11.50 -16.17
N ASN A 96 -4.32 -10.58 -15.20
CA ASN A 96 -3.24 -9.68 -14.79
C ASN A 96 -2.11 -10.46 -14.12
N ILE A 97 -2.43 -11.41 -13.25
CA ILE A 97 -1.43 -12.28 -12.59
C ILE A 97 -0.68 -13.11 -13.62
N ARG A 98 -1.38 -13.78 -14.55
CA ARG A 98 -0.74 -14.56 -15.62
C ARG A 98 0.21 -13.72 -16.44
N THR A 99 -0.24 -12.54 -16.85
CA THR A 99 0.56 -11.57 -17.62
C THR A 99 1.81 -11.15 -16.84
N LEU A 100 1.69 -10.83 -15.54
CA LEU A 100 2.82 -10.49 -14.68
C LEU A 100 3.87 -11.62 -14.62
N ILE A 101 3.41 -12.87 -14.52
CA ILE A 101 4.27 -14.05 -14.37
C ILE A 101 4.95 -14.44 -15.68
N GLN A 102 4.23 -14.34 -16.81
CA GLN A 102 4.66 -14.88 -18.10
C GLN A 102 5.39 -13.86 -18.98
N ASP A 103 5.12 -12.56 -18.84
CA ASP A 103 5.74 -11.51 -19.65
C ASP A 103 7.02 -10.99 -18.97
N ASP A 104 8.16 -11.26 -19.61
CA ASP A 104 9.49 -10.92 -19.08
C ASP A 104 9.70 -9.43 -18.85
N LYS A 105 8.90 -8.55 -19.48
CA LYS A 105 9.00 -7.11 -19.26
C LYS A 105 8.80 -6.73 -17.79
N TYR A 106 8.02 -7.51 -17.03
CA TYR A 106 7.77 -7.28 -15.61
C TYR A 106 8.92 -7.68 -14.68
N ASN A 107 9.95 -8.34 -15.21
CA ASN A 107 11.22 -8.61 -14.52
C ASN A 107 12.24 -7.48 -14.73
N GLY A 108 11.83 -6.38 -15.37
CA GLY A 108 12.70 -5.25 -15.69
C GLY A 108 13.23 -4.50 -14.48
N LYS A 109 14.22 -3.64 -14.73
CA LYS A 109 14.92 -2.87 -13.70
C LYS A 109 14.04 -1.76 -13.14
N VAL A 110 13.97 -1.67 -11.81
CA VAL A 110 13.35 -0.57 -11.08
C VAL A 110 14.38 0.23 -10.28
N PHE A 111 14.08 1.49 -9.93
CA PHE A 111 14.99 2.37 -9.19
C PHE A 111 15.31 1.81 -7.78
N GLY A 112 16.55 1.95 -7.29
CA GLY A 112 16.94 1.44 -5.96
C GLY A 112 17.17 -0.08 -5.87
N TYR A 113 17.08 -0.80 -7.00
CA TYR A 113 17.34 -2.24 -7.09
C TYR A 113 18.34 -2.54 -8.23
N LYS A 114 19.23 -3.51 -8.00
CA LYS A 114 20.18 -3.96 -9.02
C LYS A 114 19.48 -4.88 -10.02
N ASN A 115 20.05 -4.98 -11.22
CA ASN A 115 19.59 -5.96 -12.21
C ASN A 115 19.68 -7.37 -11.62
N GLN A 116 18.60 -8.14 -11.74
CA GLN A 116 18.53 -9.52 -11.24
C GLN A 116 18.79 -9.67 -9.73
N GLU A 117 18.66 -8.57 -8.96
CA GLU A 117 18.69 -8.66 -7.48
C GLU A 117 17.55 -9.52 -6.96
N GLU A 118 16.41 -9.46 -7.66
CA GLU A 118 15.20 -10.18 -7.31
C GLU A 118 14.93 -11.29 -8.32
N PRO A 119 14.42 -12.45 -7.85
CA PRO A 119 14.06 -13.53 -8.75
C PRO A 119 12.94 -13.11 -9.70
N PRO A 120 12.91 -13.67 -10.93
CA PRO A 120 11.79 -13.54 -11.85
C PRO A 120 10.45 -13.94 -11.22
N TRP A 121 9.35 -13.42 -11.76
CA TRP A 121 8.00 -13.74 -11.29
C TRP A 121 7.65 -15.22 -11.44
N SER A 122 8.11 -15.89 -12.51
CA SER A 122 8.00 -17.33 -12.71
C SER A 122 8.59 -18.13 -11.55
N ASP A 123 9.80 -17.76 -11.13
CA ASP A 123 10.53 -18.47 -10.08
C ASP A 123 9.87 -18.27 -8.71
N LEU A 124 9.34 -17.06 -8.46
CA LEU A 124 8.54 -16.80 -7.26
C LEU A 124 7.24 -17.60 -7.25
N TRP A 125 6.58 -17.73 -8.40
CA TRP A 125 5.36 -18.52 -8.52
C TRP A 125 5.63 -20.02 -8.29
N ASP A 126 6.70 -20.56 -8.85
CA ASP A 126 7.12 -21.95 -8.64
C ASP A 126 7.54 -22.21 -7.19
N LYS A 127 8.22 -21.24 -6.57
CA LYS A 127 8.51 -21.30 -5.13
C LYS A 127 7.24 -21.30 -4.30
N TYR A 128 6.27 -20.44 -4.64
CA TYR A 128 4.97 -20.41 -3.97
C TYR A 128 4.21 -21.73 -4.14
N LYS A 129 4.22 -22.33 -5.34
CA LYS A 129 3.65 -23.66 -5.61
C LYS A 129 4.29 -24.75 -4.74
N THR A 130 5.61 -24.72 -4.63
CA THR A 130 6.37 -25.68 -3.81
C THR A 130 6.03 -25.51 -2.33
N GLU A 131 5.99 -24.27 -1.83
CA GLU A 131 5.55 -23.96 -0.46
C GLU A 131 4.13 -24.49 -0.21
N PHE A 132 3.21 -24.18 -1.13
CA PHE A 132 1.80 -24.53 -1.05
C PHE A 132 1.57 -26.05 -1.04
N SER A 133 2.38 -26.83 -1.77
CA SER A 133 2.29 -28.29 -1.75
C SER A 133 2.57 -28.94 -0.39
N ASN A 134 3.20 -28.20 0.53
CA ASN A 134 3.48 -28.67 1.89
C ASN A 134 2.38 -28.30 2.89
N TYR A 135 1.36 -27.54 2.47
CA TYR A 135 0.26 -27.16 3.34
C TYR A 135 -0.65 -28.35 3.61
N LYS A 136 -1.40 -28.28 4.70
CA LYS A 136 -2.53 -29.16 4.99
C LYS A 136 -3.83 -28.47 4.59
N ILE A 137 -4.89 -29.26 4.43
CA ILE A 137 -6.21 -28.72 4.09
C ILE A 137 -6.69 -27.72 5.15
N GLU A 138 -6.33 -27.94 6.42
CA GLU A 138 -6.67 -27.02 7.49
C GLU A 138 -6.01 -25.64 7.32
N ASP A 139 -4.78 -25.59 6.79
CA ASP A 139 -4.02 -24.34 6.56
C ASP A 139 -4.66 -23.49 5.45
N LEU A 140 -5.39 -24.12 4.52
CA LEU A 140 -6.09 -23.42 3.44
C LEU A 140 -7.25 -22.56 3.93
N LYS A 141 -7.76 -22.79 5.14
CA LYS A 141 -8.84 -21.96 5.71
C LYS A 141 -8.41 -20.50 5.88
N ASP A 142 -7.14 -20.27 6.17
CA ASP A 142 -6.60 -18.91 6.29
C ASP A 142 -6.56 -18.18 4.93
N ILE A 143 -6.33 -18.91 3.83
CA ILE A 143 -6.24 -18.33 2.48
C ILE A 143 -7.60 -18.28 1.80
N VAL A 144 -8.28 -19.42 1.71
CA VAL A 144 -9.49 -19.62 0.92
C VAL A 144 -10.75 -19.28 1.73
N GLY A 145 -10.69 -19.52 3.03
CA GLY A 145 -11.75 -19.21 3.95
C GLY A 145 -12.64 -20.36 4.41
N ASP A 146 -13.14 -20.25 5.65
CA ASP A 146 -13.99 -21.19 6.37
C ASP A 146 -15.32 -21.52 5.66
N ASN A 147 -15.83 -20.59 4.87
CA ASN A 147 -17.11 -20.73 4.21
C ASN A 147 -17.04 -21.51 2.88
N ILE A 148 -15.84 -21.87 2.41
CA ILE A 148 -15.66 -22.71 1.21
C ILE A 148 -15.39 -24.16 1.68
N PRO A 149 -16.26 -25.13 1.35
CA PRO A 149 -16.06 -26.51 1.76
C PRO A 149 -14.85 -27.11 1.03
N LEU A 150 -13.76 -27.28 1.75
CA LEU A 150 -12.53 -27.87 1.23
C LEU A 150 -12.67 -29.40 1.19
N LYS A 151 -12.58 -29.97 0.00
CA LYS A 151 -12.54 -31.42 -0.29
C LYS A 151 -11.41 -31.71 -1.27
N GLY A 152 -10.81 -32.90 -1.19
CA GLY A 152 -9.72 -33.30 -2.09
C GLY A 152 -8.34 -32.98 -1.54
N GLU A 153 -7.34 -32.96 -2.41
CA GLU A 153 -5.95 -32.68 -2.04
C GLU A 153 -5.66 -31.18 -2.10
N VAL A 154 -4.62 -30.74 -1.39
CA VAL A 154 -4.26 -29.31 -1.34
C VAL A 154 -3.94 -28.76 -2.73
N MET A 155 -3.27 -29.54 -3.57
CA MET A 155 -2.90 -29.10 -4.92
C MET A 155 -4.08 -28.88 -5.87
N ASP A 156 -5.27 -29.41 -5.56
CA ASP A 156 -6.50 -29.14 -6.33
C ASP A 156 -6.92 -27.66 -6.26
N TYR A 157 -6.37 -26.91 -5.30
CA TYR A 157 -6.64 -25.49 -5.06
C TYR A 157 -5.56 -24.58 -5.66
N PHE A 158 -4.42 -25.12 -6.09
CA PHE A 158 -3.39 -24.31 -6.70
C PHE A 158 -3.76 -23.99 -8.16
N PRO A 159 -3.76 -22.71 -8.57
CA PRO A 159 -4.14 -22.32 -9.93
C PRO A 159 -3.07 -22.69 -10.96
N CYS A 160 -3.50 -23.26 -12.09
CA CYS A 160 -2.64 -23.59 -13.22
C CYS A 160 -2.59 -22.40 -14.19
N LEU A 161 -1.40 -21.97 -14.63
CA LEU A 161 -1.25 -20.75 -15.46
C LEU A 161 -1.94 -20.88 -16.83
N GLU A 162 -2.11 -22.10 -17.32
CA GLU A 162 -2.76 -22.43 -18.58
C GLU A 162 -4.30 -22.41 -18.49
N GLU A 163 -4.86 -22.45 -17.28
CA GLU A 163 -6.31 -22.38 -17.08
C GLU A 163 -6.81 -20.94 -17.26
N GLU A 164 -7.86 -20.74 -18.07
CA GLU A 164 -8.49 -19.44 -18.25
C GLU A 164 -9.48 -19.11 -17.13
N ASP A 165 -10.30 -20.09 -16.76
CA ASP A 165 -11.35 -19.95 -15.77
C ASP A 165 -11.02 -20.74 -14.50
N LEU A 166 -10.77 -20.00 -13.42
CA LEU A 166 -10.47 -20.59 -12.11
C LEU A 166 -11.70 -20.62 -11.21
N LYS A 167 -11.75 -21.61 -10.32
CA LYS A 167 -12.72 -21.62 -9.22
C LYS A 167 -12.42 -20.49 -8.23
N SER A 168 -13.43 -20.04 -7.50
CA SER A 168 -13.27 -19.00 -6.45
C SER A 168 -12.16 -19.31 -5.45
N SER A 169 -11.97 -20.58 -5.07
CA SER A 169 -10.89 -20.99 -4.17
C SER A 169 -9.49 -20.84 -4.78
N GLN A 170 -9.32 -21.22 -6.04
CA GLN A 170 -8.06 -21.05 -6.79
C GLN A 170 -7.75 -19.56 -7.01
N LEU A 171 -8.77 -18.73 -7.27
CA LEU A 171 -8.60 -17.27 -7.38
C LEU A 171 -8.07 -16.66 -6.06
N LYS A 172 -8.54 -17.15 -4.91
CA LYS A 172 -8.03 -16.71 -3.60
C LYS A 172 -6.57 -17.11 -3.36
N VAL A 173 -6.20 -18.32 -3.75
CA VAL A 173 -4.79 -18.77 -3.71
C VAL A 173 -3.92 -17.92 -4.65
N ALA A 174 -4.38 -17.67 -5.89
CA ALA A 174 -3.67 -16.82 -6.83
C ALA A 174 -3.43 -15.42 -6.27
N GLY A 175 -4.43 -14.85 -5.63
CA GLY A 175 -4.28 -13.50 -5.15
C GLY A 175 -3.53 -13.41 -3.80
N GLU A 176 -3.40 -14.49 -3.01
CA GLU A 176 -2.48 -14.50 -1.85
C GLU A 176 -1.04 -14.28 -2.31
N PHE A 177 -0.66 -14.81 -3.48
CA PHE A 177 0.62 -14.48 -4.11
C PHE A 177 0.73 -12.97 -4.40
N VAL A 178 -0.32 -12.35 -4.95
CA VAL A 178 -0.36 -10.89 -5.17
C VAL A 178 -0.23 -10.15 -3.85
N ARG A 179 -0.98 -10.54 -2.81
CA ARG A 179 -0.92 -9.90 -1.48
C ARG A 179 0.48 -10.00 -0.86
N ARG A 180 1.22 -11.09 -1.07
CA ARG A 180 2.62 -11.21 -0.60
C ARG A 180 3.61 -10.34 -1.37
N HIS A 181 3.24 -9.87 -2.57
CA HIS A 181 4.14 -9.18 -3.48
C HIS A 181 3.65 -7.81 -3.97
N HIS A 182 2.49 -7.34 -3.53
CA HIS A 182 1.80 -6.15 -4.06
C HIS A 182 2.69 -4.90 -4.04
N ALA A 183 3.47 -4.70 -2.98
CA ALA A 183 4.41 -3.59 -2.91
C ALA A 183 5.52 -3.64 -3.97
N ARG A 184 6.07 -4.83 -4.26
CA ARG A 184 7.01 -5.02 -5.38
C ARG A 184 6.30 -4.78 -6.71
N ILE A 185 5.09 -5.31 -6.87
CA ILE A 185 4.27 -5.13 -8.07
C ILE A 185 3.97 -3.64 -8.31
N ALA A 186 3.65 -2.87 -7.28
CA ALA A 186 3.40 -1.42 -7.36
C ALA A 186 4.58 -0.67 -7.99
N HIS A 187 5.82 -1.04 -7.62
CA HIS A 187 7.02 -0.48 -8.24
C HIS A 187 7.16 -0.89 -9.71
N VAL A 188 6.93 -2.16 -10.00
CA VAL A 188 7.00 -2.67 -11.36
C VAL A 188 5.97 -1.98 -12.27
N ILE A 189 4.73 -1.78 -11.80
CA ILE A 189 3.67 -1.07 -12.54
C ILE A 189 4.10 0.34 -12.92
N SER A 190 4.81 1.04 -12.03
CA SER A 190 5.24 2.42 -12.27
C SER A 190 6.27 2.55 -13.40
N VAL A 191 6.93 1.45 -13.77
CA VAL A 191 7.96 1.40 -14.82
C VAL A 191 7.54 0.62 -16.05
N HIS A 192 6.65 -0.37 -15.91
CA HIS A 192 6.28 -1.29 -16.98
C HIS A 192 4.77 -1.29 -17.31
N GLY A 193 3.99 -0.45 -16.62
CA GLY A 193 2.55 -0.36 -16.80
C GLY A 193 1.77 -1.44 -16.02
N PHE A 194 0.47 -1.26 -15.93
CA PHE A 194 -0.43 -2.25 -15.33
C PHE A 194 -0.63 -3.41 -16.33
N PRO A 195 -0.65 -4.69 -15.90
CA PRO A 195 -0.87 -5.81 -16.81
C PRO A 195 -2.11 -5.64 -17.70
N GLY A 196 -1.91 -5.69 -19.02
CA GLY A 196 -2.95 -5.47 -20.02
C GLY A 196 -3.16 -4.00 -20.43
N LEU A 197 -2.38 -3.06 -19.90
CA LEU A 197 -2.33 -1.66 -20.33
C LEU A 197 -0.90 -1.27 -20.71
N GLU A 198 -0.76 -0.43 -21.71
CA GLU A 198 0.51 0.21 -22.01
C GLU A 198 0.83 1.28 -20.97
N ILE A 199 2.12 1.48 -20.68
CA ILE A 199 2.56 2.42 -19.65
C ILE A 199 2.11 3.88 -19.93
N ASP A 200 2.00 4.23 -21.21
CA ASP A 200 1.55 5.55 -21.68
C ASP A 200 0.06 5.79 -21.45
N GLU A 201 -0.72 4.73 -21.26
CA GLU A 201 -2.13 4.83 -20.88
C GLU A 201 -2.33 5.17 -19.41
N LEU A 202 -1.29 5.03 -18.58
CA LEU A 202 -1.36 5.31 -17.14
C LEU A 202 -0.66 6.59 -16.78
N PHE A 203 0.58 6.75 -17.21
CA PHE A 203 1.37 7.91 -16.86
C PHE A 203 1.96 8.59 -18.09
N HIS A 204 2.17 9.89 -17.95
CA HIS A 204 2.65 10.73 -19.04
C HIS A 204 4.15 10.50 -19.31
N LYS A 205 4.54 10.38 -20.58
CA LYS A 205 5.93 10.10 -21.01
C LYS A 205 6.99 11.00 -20.39
N SER A 206 6.68 12.29 -20.21
CA SER A 206 7.64 13.25 -19.64
C SER A 206 7.91 13.03 -18.15
N LYS A 207 7.14 12.18 -17.47
CA LYS A 207 7.18 11.99 -16.01
C LYS A 207 7.73 10.63 -15.56
N ARG A 208 8.20 9.80 -16.51
CA ARG A 208 8.72 8.43 -16.28
C ARG A 208 9.72 8.30 -15.14
N GLU A 209 10.64 9.27 -15.02
CA GLU A 209 11.61 9.26 -13.92
C GLU A 209 10.92 9.38 -12.55
N HIS A 210 9.93 10.27 -12.44
CA HIS A 210 9.17 10.47 -11.21
C HIS A 210 8.18 9.32 -10.97
N ASP A 211 7.63 8.69 -12.01
CA ASP A 211 6.83 7.47 -11.88
C ASP A 211 7.64 6.34 -11.23
N ASN A 212 8.91 6.18 -11.63
CA ASN A 212 9.80 5.17 -11.03
C ASN A 212 10.12 5.48 -9.55
N LEU A 213 10.32 6.76 -9.21
CA LEU A 213 10.47 7.20 -7.81
C LEU A 213 9.19 6.93 -7.01
N ALA A 214 8.02 7.19 -7.59
CA ALA A 214 6.73 6.91 -6.96
C ALA A 214 6.54 5.42 -6.72
N GLY A 215 7.03 4.57 -7.62
CA GLY A 215 7.06 3.12 -7.42
C GLY A 215 7.91 2.70 -6.21
N LEU A 216 9.08 3.31 -6.00
CA LEU A 216 9.92 3.04 -4.82
C LEU A 216 9.23 3.49 -3.53
N VAL A 217 8.62 4.68 -3.54
CA VAL A 217 7.86 5.22 -2.40
C VAL A 217 6.65 4.36 -2.08
N ALA A 218 5.90 3.92 -3.10
CA ALA A 218 4.80 2.98 -2.92
C ALA A 218 5.31 1.68 -2.32
N ARG A 219 6.41 1.14 -2.84
CA ARG A 219 6.99 -0.12 -2.39
C ARG A 219 7.44 -0.09 -0.93
N SER A 220 7.86 1.07 -0.41
CA SER A 220 8.43 1.17 0.95
C SER A 220 7.47 0.80 2.07
N HIS A 221 6.14 0.81 1.83
CA HIS A 221 5.16 0.55 2.89
C HIS A 221 5.18 -0.91 3.40
N HIS A 222 5.72 -1.84 2.62
CA HIS A 222 5.79 -3.27 2.98
C HIS A 222 7.16 -3.69 3.55
N TYR A 223 8.17 -2.82 3.47
CA TYR A 223 9.52 -3.10 3.94
C TYR A 223 9.88 -2.23 5.14
N SER A 224 10.92 -2.63 5.86
CA SER A 224 11.43 -1.82 6.96
C SER A 224 11.93 -0.47 6.43
N MET A 225 11.62 0.62 7.13
CA MET A 225 12.08 1.95 6.73
C MET A 225 13.61 2.03 6.64
N ARG A 226 14.33 1.28 7.50
CA ARG A 226 15.80 1.21 7.48
C ARG A 226 16.34 0.54 6.22
N ASP A 227 15.73 -0.54 5.76
CA ASP A 227 16.15 -1.18 4.51
C ASP A 227 15.93 -0.23 3.33
N MET A 228 14.79 0.45 3.31
CA MET A 228 14.47 1.44 2.26
C MET A 228 15.41 2.64 2.29
N TYR A 229 15.76 3.13 3.48
CA TYR A 229 16.77 4.17 3.67
C TYR A 229 18.13 3.73 3.12
N ASN A 230 18.57 2.52 3.46
CA ASN A 230 19.87 1.98 3.03
C ASN A 230 19.95 1.68 1.53
N ARG A 231 18.80 1.61 0.83
CA ARG A 231 18.75 1.44 -0.63
C ARG A 231 19.10 2.72 -1.39
N LEU A 232 18.96 3.88 -0.77
CA LEU A 232 19.30 5.16 -1.38
C LEU A 232 20.80 5.42 -1.28
N GLN A 233 21.37 6.00 -2.34
CA GLN A 233 22.74 6.52 -2.30
C GLN A 233 22.79 7.77 -1.42
N GLU A 234 23.98 8.15 -0.95
CA GLU A 234 24.14 9.26 -0.01
C GLU A 234 23.57 10.59 -0.55
N ASP A 235 23.79 10.85 -1.83
CA ASP A 235 23.27 12.01 -2.56
C ASP A 235 21.76 11.95 -2.83
N GLN A 236 21.11 10.80 -2.57
CA GLN A 236 19.67 10.58 -2.79
C GLN A 236 18.85 10.65 -1.50
N LYS A 237 19.50 10.55 -0.33
CA LYS A 237 18.81 10.49 0.97
C LYS A 237 18.18 11.83 1.34
N ILE A 238 18.85 12.95 1.04
CA ILE A 238 18.33 14.28 1.34
C ILE A 238 17.30 14.69 0.28
N GLU A 239 17.74 14.81 -0.97
CA GLU A 239 16.92 15.19 -2.12
C GLU A 239 17.45 14.51 -3.39
N TYR A 240 16.57 13.90 -4.17
CA TYR A 240 16.89 13.37 -5.49
C TYR A 240 15.85 13.82 -6.51
N ARG A 241 16.28 14.47 -7.60
CA ARG A 241 15.37 15.01 -8.64
C ARG A 241 14.32 15.97 -8.08
N LYS A 242 14.69 16.77 -7.07
CA LYS A 242 13.77 17.65 -6.32
C LYS A 242 12.71 16.88 -5.51
N CYS A 243 12.96 15.60 -5.21
CA CYS A 243 12.11 14.78 -4.36
C CYS A 243 12.82 14.41 -3.06
N HIS A 244 12.10 14.52 -1.95
CA HIS A 244 12.52 14.15 -0.60
C HIS A 244 12.05 12.71 -0.32
N LEU A 245 12.68 11.72 -0.96
CA LEU A 245 12.17 10.34 -1.01
C LEU A 245 11.92 9.73 0.38
N ILE A 246 12.81 9.96 1.35
CA ILE A 246 12.66 9.47 2.72
C ILE A 246 11.43 10.09 3.38
N PHE A 247 11.21 11.39 3.17
CA PHE A 247 10.02 12.07 3.65
C PHE A 247 8.75 11.51 3.00
N LEU A 248 8.73 11.28 1.69
CA LEU A 248 7.57 10.74 1.00
C LEU A 248 7.24 9.31 1.44
N MET A 249 8.25 8.45 1.61
CA MET A 249 8.09 7.11 2.20
C MET A 249 7.49 7.19 3.60
N SER A 250 7.94 8.17 4.41
CA SER A 250 7.39 8.40 5.75
C SER A 250 5.91 8.80 5.70
N VAL A 251 5.54 9.74 4.83
CA VAL A 251 4.16 10.23 4.71
C VAL A 251 3.21 9.10 4.30
N ILE A 252 3.50 8.35 3.23
CA ILE A 252 2.59 7.29 2.77
C ILE A 252 2.40 6.20 3.81
N ARG A 253 3.49 5.82 4.50
CA ARG A 253 3.49 4.80 5.54
C ARG A 253 2.60 5.16 6.71
N ILE A 254 2.73 6.39 7.23
CA ILE A 254 1.89 6.84 8.34
C ILE A 254 0.45 7.10 7.86
N ALA A 255 0.28 7.67 6.65
CA ALA A 255 -1.04 7.96 6.11
C ALA A 255 -1.90 6.71 5.92
N ASP A 256 -1.31 5.64 5.39
CA ASP A 256 -1.95 4.36 5.19
C ASP A 256 -2.27 3.67 6.52
N LEU A 257 -1.31 3.62 7.46
CA LEU A 257 -1.54 3.08 8.80
C LEU A 257 -2.63 3.83 9.57
N MET A 258 -2.76 5.13 9.39
CA MET A 258 -3.82 5.92 10.00
C MET A 258 -5.20 5.60 9.41
N GLN A 259 -5.32 5.11 8.17
CA GLN A 259 -6.60 4.68 7.62
C GLN A 259 -7.16 3.45 8.32
N VAL A 260 -6.29 2.62 8.90
CA VAL A 260 -6.68 1.51 9.78
C VAL A 260 -7.51 2.01 10.97
N THR A 261 -7.46 3.31 11.30
CA THR A 261 -8.10 3.90 12.49
C THR A 261 -9.33 4.77 12.21
N SER A 262 -9.83 4.84 10.96
CA SER A 262 -10.83 5.87 10.60
C SER A 262 -12.11 5.38 9.90
N GLU A 263 -12.81 4.40 10.47
CA GLU A 263 -14.28 4.46 10.40
C GLU A 263 -14.80 5.20 11.64
N ARG A 264 -15.33 6.41 11.42
CA ARG A 264 -16.34 6.95 12.34
C ARG A 264 -17.41 5.87 12.51
N THR A 265 -17.50 5.32 13.71
CA THR A 265 -18.53 4.39 14.18
C THR A 265 -19.91 4.84 13.69
N PRO A 266 -20.68 3.96 13.04
CA PRO A 266 -21.58 3.14 13.85
C PRO A 266 -21.38 1.65 13.63
N LEU A 267 -21.46 0.93 14.74
CA LEU A 267 -21.66 -0.52 14.95
C LEU A 267 -22.85 -1.15 14.17
N LEU A 268 -23.34 -0.53 13.10
CA LEU A 268 -24.51 -0.93 12.31
C LEU A 268 -24.17 -1.52 10.93
N THR A 269 -22.92 -1.40 10.46
CA THR A 269 -22.45 -2.12 9.25
C THR A 269 -21.90 -3.51 9.57
N PHE A 270 -22.07 -4.00 10.80
CA PHE A 270 -21.69 -5.37 11.18
C PHE A 270 -22.58 -6.45 10.51
N LYS A 271 -23.75 -6.07 9.99
CA LYS A 271 -24.77 -7.02 9.51
C LYS A 271 -24.73 -7.38 8.03
N SER A 272 -23.81 -6.85 7.21
CA SER A 272 -23.87 -7.09 5.76
C SER A 272 -22.58 -7.51 5.07
N LYS A 273 -21.48 -7.83 5.78
CA LYS A 273 -20.29 -8.43 5.17
C LYS A 273 -19.99 -9.78 5.81
N LYS A 274 -20.18 -10.85 5.04
CA LYS A 274 -19.72 -12.19 5.40
C LYS A 274 -18.23 -12.24 5.09
N PHE A 275 -17.38 -12.28 6.11
CA PHE A 275 -15.95 -12.51 5.91
C PHE A 275 -15.71 -14.00 5.73
N TRP A 276 -14.84 -14.36 4.78
CA TRP A 276 -14.70 -15.76 4.37
C TRP A 276 -13.53 -16.47 5.03
N SER A 277 -12.42 -15.82 5.42
CA SER A 277 -11.28 -16.51 6.05
C SER A 277 -10.93 -16.02 7.45
N SER A 278 -10.39 -16.93 8.28
CA SER A 278 -9.87 -16.66 9.63
C SER A 278 -8.69 -15.68 9.62
N PHE A 279 -7.90 -15.64 8.55
CA PHE A 279 -6.81 -14.67 8.38
C PHE A 279 -7.35 -13.28 8.03
N SER A 280 -8.25 -13.15 7.05
CA SER A 280 -8.91 -11.86 6.73
C SER A 280 -9.78 -11.39 7.89
N GLU A 281 -10.40 -12.33 8.61
CA GLU A 281 -11.11 -12.04 9.84
C GLU A 281 -10.16 -11.61 10.95
N ASN A 282 -8.95 -12.17 11.08
CA ASN A 282 -7.95 -11.72 12.07
C ASN A 282 -7.24 -10.41 11.68
N GLU A 283 -7.00 -10.17 10.40
CA GLU A 283 -6.47 -8.93 9.83
C GLU A 283 -7.51 -7.80 10.02
N TRP A 284 -8.78 -8.01 9.67
CA TRP A 284 -9.86 -7.07 10.00
C TRP A 284 -10.22 -6.99 11.49
N ARG A 285 -10.08 -8.07 12.26
CA ARG A 285 -10.25 -8.05 13.73
C ARG A 285 -9.12 -7.30 14.44
N ARG A 286 -7.92 -7.20 13.84
CA ARG A 286 -6.89 -6.24 14.30
C ARG A 286 -7.37 -4.79 14.09
N HIS A 287 -8.14 -4.52 13.04
CA HIS A 287 -8.59 -3.18 12.64
C HIS A 287 -9.79 -2.62 13.45
N LEU A 288 -10.58 -3.47 14.13
CA LEU A 288 -11.96 -3.12 14.57
C LEU A 288 -12.16 -2.80 16.07
N SER A 289 -11.17 -2.26 16.78
CA SER A 289 -11.33 -2.02 18.23
C SER A 289 -10.69 -0.76 18.80
N LEU A 290 -10.31 0.19 17.94
CA LEU A 290 -9.82 1.50 18.36
C LEU A 290 -10.97 2.50 18.28
N LEU A 291 -11.48 2.96 19.43
CA LEU A 291 -12.46 4.03 19.56
C LEU A 291 -11.76 5.38 19.44
N GLY A 292 -11.31 5.71 18.24
CA GLY A 292 -10.72 7.01 17.93
C GLY A 292 -9.46 7.35 18.74
N TYR A 293 -8.92 8.52 18.45
CA TYR A 293 -7.84 9.10 19.23
C TYR A 293 -8.24 10.47 19.77
N LYS A 294 -7.73 10.82 20.95
CA LYS A 294 -7.78 12.18 21.49
C LYS A 294 -6.38 12.74 21.55
N ASP A 295 -6.23 14.01 21.18
CA ASP A 295 -5.04 14.77 21.53
C ASP A 295 -4.98 14.83 23.06
N VAL A 296 -3.97 14.18 23.64
CA VAL A 296 -3.73 14.30 25.07
C VAL A 296 -3.15 15.69 25.29
N ALA A 297 -3.88 16.55 26.00
CA ALA A 297 -3.55 17.96 26.24
C ALA A 297 -2.16 18.24 26.87
N LYS A 298 -1.35 17.22 27.16
CA LYS A 298 0.00 17.33 27.73
C LYS A 298 1.13 17.12 26.71
N ASP A 299 0.88 16.45 25.60
CA ASP A 299 1.91 16.11 24.61
C ASP A 299 1.28 16.13 23.21
N PRO A 300 1.56 17.14 22.34
CA PRO A 300 0.89 17.39 21.03
C PRO A 300 1.22 16.35 19.94
N SER A 301 1.49 15.15 20.38
CA SER A 301 2.63 14.34 19.98
C SER A 301 2.27 12.87 20.20
N CYS A 302 1.64 12.64 21.35
CA CYS A 302 1.01 11.40 21.69
C CYS A 302 -0.34 11.23 20.98
N LEU A 303 -0.46 10.18 20.16
CA LEU A 303 -1.75 9.61 19.79
C LEU A 303 -2.23 8.67 20.89
N SER A 304 -3.33 9.03 21.56
CA SER A 304 -3.96 8.15 22.53
C SER A 304 -5.12 7.41 21.89
N PHE A 305 -5.15 6.08 21.96
CA PHE A 305 -6.28 5.29 21.48
C PHE A 305 -7.15 4.83 22.65
N GLU A 306 -8.46 5.13 22.60
CA GLU A 306 -9.41 4.58 23.57
C GLU A 306 -9.89 3.21 23.07
N ILE A 307 -9.92 2.21 23.94
CA ILE A 307 -10.39 0.85 23.61
C ILE A 307 -11.74 0.65 24.29
N GLU A 308 -12.71 0.07 23.58
CA GLU A 308 -14.05 -0.10 24.12
C GLU A 308 -14.06 -1.06 25.32
N PRO A 309 -14.68 -0.67 26.46
CA PRO A 309 -14.74 -1.52 27.65
C PRO A 309 -15.49 -2.85 27.43
N SER A 310 -16.29 -2.95 26.36
CA SER A 310 -17.06 -4.15 26.00
C SER A 310 -16.20 -5.27 25.40
N ILE A 311 -14.92 -5.02 25.11
CA ILE A 311 -13.98 -6.01 24.58
C ILE A 311 -13.54 -6.95 25.70
N THR A 312 -14.16 -8.13 25.74
CA THR A 312 -13.91 -9.17 26.75
C THR A 312 -12.98 -10.29 26.27
N SER A 313 -12.62 -10.29 24.98
CA SER A 313 -11.80 -11.34 24.37
C SER A 313 -10.30 -11.03 24.50
N VAL A 314 -9.57 -11.93 25.16
CA VAL A 314 -8.10 -11.85 25.31
C VAL A 314 -7.39 -11.82 23.96
N SER A 315 -7.84 -12.62 22.98
CA SER A 315 -7.23 -12.64 21.63
C SER A 315 -7.45 -11.33 20.87
N ARG A 316 -8.59 -10.66 21.07
CA ARG A 316 -8.84 -9.32 20.49
C ARG A 316 -7.94 -8.27 21.13
N LEU A 317 -7.85 -8.23 22.46
CA LEU A 317 -6.96 -7.30 23.16
C LEU A 317 -5.50 -7.49 22.75
N TYR A 318 -5.05 -8.74 22.61
CA TYR A 318 -3.71 -9.04 22.11
C TYR A 318 -3.51 -8.51 20.69
N SER A 319 -4.49 -8.71 19.80
CA SER A 319 -4.43 -8.24 18.41
C SER A 319 -4.33 -6.71 18.30
N ILE A 320 -5.11 -5.97 19.11
CA ILE A 320 -5.02 -4.50 19.21
C ILE A 320 -3.63 -4.08 19.68
N ARG A 321 -3.14 -4.71 20.75
CA ARG A 321 -1.82 -4.39 21.29
C ARG A 321 -0.72 -4.64 20.27
N SER A 322 -0.80 -5.73 19.51
CA SER A 322 0.13 -6.00 18.41
C SER A 322 0.09 -4.92 17.34
N LEU A 323 -1.12 -4.45 16.96
CA LEU A 323 -1.27 -3.35 15.99
C LEU A 323 -0.68 -2.04 16.52
N LEU A 324 -0.97 -1.65 17.75
CA LEU A 324 -0.44 -0.42 18.36
C LEU A 324 1.09 -0.46 18.53
N ASN A 325 1.63 -1.61 18.94
CA ASN A 325 3.09 -1.80 19.00
C ASN A 325 3.72 -1.68 17.61
N TYR A 326 3.06 -2.19 16.58
CA TYR A 326 3.53 -2.05 15.20
C TYR A 326 3.47 -0.59 14.74
N PHE A 327 2.39 0.14 15.04
CA PHE A 327 2.27 1.56 14.74
C PHE A 327 3.37 2.38 15.42
N GLN A 328 3.64 2.13 16.71
CA GLN A 328 4.75 2.77 17.43
C GLN A 328 6.11 2.45 16.81
N TYR A 329 6.35 1.18 16.48
CA TYR A 329 7.58 0.77 15.82
C TYR A 329 7.78 1.51 14.50
N GLU A 330 6.72 1.67 13.70
CA GLU A 330 6.79 2.39 12.44
C GLU A 330 7.06 3.88 12.62
N LEU A 331 6.45 4.53 13.62
CA LEU A 331 6.77 5.90 14.00
C LEU A 331 8.24 6.05 14.41
N ASP A 332 8.76 5.16 15.26
CA ASP A 332 10.15 5.20 15.73
C ASP A 332 11.14 5.07 14.56
N MET A 333 10.85 4.16 13.63
CA MET A 333 11.69 3.92 12.45
C MET A 333 11.65 5.09 11.46
N VAL A 334 10.48 5.69 11.26
CA VAL A 334 10.30 6.91 10.47
C VAL A 334 11.07 8.07 11.11
N TRP A 335 10.90 8.30 12.41
CA TRP A 335 11.57 9.35 13.15
C TRP A 335 13.09 9.22 13.07
N ALA A 336 13.63 8.03 13.30
CA ALA A 336 15.06 7.77 13.20
C ALA A 336 15.61 8.04 11.78
N SER A 337 14.87 7.62 10.74
CA SER A 337 15.29 7.77 9.35
C SER A 337 15.22 9.22 8.88
N LEU A 338 14.19 9.97 9.30
CA LEU A 338 14.08 11.41 9.06
C LEU A 338 15.19 12.18 9.79
N GLY A 339 15.47 11.82 11.05
CA GLY A 339 16.54 12.43 11.84
C GLY A 339 17.91 12.22 11.21
N GLU A 340 18.18 11.04 10.67
CA GLU A 340 19.44 10.76 9.96
C GLU A 340 19.53 11.52 8.63
N ALA A 341 18.43 11.58 7.87
CA ALA A 341 18.40 12.28 6.58
C ALA A 341 18.50 13.81 6.73
N TYR A 342 17.89 14.39 7.77
CA TYR A 342 17.64 15.82 7.86
C TYR A 342 18.14 16.49 9.15
N GLY A 343 18.71 15.74 10.11
CA GLY A 343 19.06 16.23 11.45
C GLY A 343 20.41 16.91 11.60
N ASP A 344 21.42 16.56 10.78
CA ASP A 344 22.79 17.10 10.90
C ASP A 344 22.99 18.47 10.22
N SER A 345 22.00 18.94 9.47
CA SER A 345 21.97 20.28 8.90
C SER A 345 21.08 21.19 9.75
N CYS A 346 21.58 22.36 10.17
CA CYS A 346 20.82 23.47 10.79
C CYS A 346 19.69 24.06 9.89
N SER A 347 19.10 23.27 8.99
CA SER A 347 17.95 23.60 8.16
C SER A 347 17.04 22.37 8.12
N GLY A 348 16.23 22.19 9.17
CA GLY A 348 15.08 21.30 9.10
C GLY A 348 14.12 21.82 8.03
N GLN A 349 14.24 21.32 6.81
CA GLN A 349 13.39 21.77 5.69
C GLN A 349 12.08 21.00 5.65
N VAL A 350 12.07 19.71 6.01
CA VAL A 350 10.85 18.88 5.93
C VAL A 350 10.67 18.04 7.20
N LYS A 351 9.45 18.05 7.74
CA LYS A 351 9.00 17.43 8.97
C LYS A 351 7.55 16.96 8.79
N LEU A 352 7.13 15.92 9.51
CA LEU A 352 5.71 15.59 9.59
C LEU A 352 5.00 16.61 10.50
N ALA A 353 3.69 16.83 10.29
CA ALA A 353 2.82 17.45 11.26
C ALA A 353 2.94 16.67 12.54
N THR A 354 2.88 17.38 13.66
CA THR A 354 2.94 16.78 14.99
C THR A 354 1.84 15.72 15.06
N VAL A 355 2.25 14.49 14.79
CA VAL A 355 1.66 13.20 15.18
C VAL A 355 2.70 12.52 16.08
N LEU A 356 3.48 13.33 16.79
CA LEU A 356 4.82 12.99 17.23
C LEU A 356 5.13 13.54 18.58
#